data_AF-A0A2V6DFF3-F1
#
_entry.id   AF-A0A2V6DFF3-F1
#
_cell.length_a   1.000
_cell.length_b   1.000
_cell.length_c   1.000
_cell.angle_alpha   90.00
_cell.angle_beta   90.00
_cell.angle_gamma   90.00
#
_symmetry.space_group_name_H-M   'P 1'
#
loop_
_entity.id
_entity.type
_entity.pdbx_description
1 polymer ?
#
loop_
_entity_poly.entity_id
_entity_poly.type
_entity_poly.pdbx_seq_one_letter_code
_entity_poly.pdbx_strand_id
1 'polypeptide(L)'
;FGLIPAQALRLHGLTFVTSFFLHAGIVHLVGNMYFLLVFGDEVENFLGRLRYIALIVVAAFVADVVHIASEPNSTIPCIGASGGIAGVITFYALAFPEAKIGFLWRYFLNFYWIRLPAWFVFVLWIFFQIIGAYEQKIGITSISSFAHLGGAAVGLAMWAVCRKSSVVTEAQPAAPS
;
A
#
# COMPACT_ATOMS: atom_id res chain seq x y z
N PHE A 1 2.74 19.85 9.97
CA PHE A 1 3.60 19.15 8.99
C PHE A 1 2.87 18.05 8.20
N GLY A 2 1.64 17.65 8.56
CA GLY A 2 0.84 16.76 7.71
C GLY A 2 0.35 17.43 6.43
N LEU A 3 -0.14 16.64 5.48
CA LEU A 3 -0.74 17.14 4.25
C LEU A 3 -2.19 17.50 4.52
N ILE A 4 -2.57 18.77 4.32
CA ILE A 4 -3.96 19.23 4.46
C ILE A 4 -4.48 19.49 3.05
N PRO A 5 -5.52 18.79 2.57
CA PRO A 5 -6.02 18.95 1.20
C PRO A 5 -6.34 20.40 0.82
N ALA A 6 -7.07 21.12 1.68
CA ALA A 6 -7.41 22.54 1.49
C ALA A 6 -6.19 23.47 1.42
N GLN A 7 -5.00 22.98 1.79
CA GLN A 7 -3.76 23.74 1.84
C GLN A 7 -2.60 22.90 1.27
N ALA A 8 -2.84 22.18 0.17
CA ALA A 8 -1.89 21.20 -0.38
C ALA A 8 -0.48 21.77 -0.64
N LEU A 9 -0.38 23.06 -0.98
CA LEU A 9 0.89 23.75 -1.26
C LEU A 9 1.51 24.43 -0.04
N ARG A 10 0.97 24.22 1.17
CA ARG A 10 1.51 24.80 2.41
C ARG A 10 2.97 24.39 2.59
N LEU A 11 3.80 25.33 3.06
CA LEU A 11 5.26 25.15 3.13
C LEU A 11 5.89 24.81 1.77
N HIS A 12 5.44 25.46 0.69
CA HIS A 12 5.92 25.21 -0.68
C HIS A 12 5.77 23.75 -1.14
N GLY A 13 4.75 23.04 -0.66
CA GLY A 13 4.51 21.63 -0.96
C GLY A 13 5.38 20.65 -0.16
N LEU A 14 6.17 21.11 0.81
CA LEU A 14 6.98 20.24 1.68
C LEU A 14 6.14 19.15 2.38
N THR A 15 4.85 19.43 2.59
CA THR A 15 3.92 18.49 3.23
C THR A 15 3.66 17.21 2.45
N PHE A 16 3.90 17.16 1.14
CA PHE A 16 3.87 15.91 0.36
C PHE A 16 4.98 14.93 0.76
N VAL A 17 6.05 15.44 1.34
CA VAL A 17 7.18 14.62 1.82
C VAL A 17 7.04 14.36 3.31
N THR A 18 6.75 15.40 4.10
CA THR A 18 6.72 15.26 5.56
C THR A 18 5.50 14.48 6.05
N SER A 19 4.38 14.45 5.31
CA SER A 19 3.20 13.64 5.65
C SER A 19 3.53 12.16 5.79
N PHE A 20 4.42 11.64 4.93
CA PHE A 20 4.82 10.24 4.88
C PHE A 20 5.40 9.74 6.22
N PHE A 21 6.16 10.58 6.91
CA PHE A 21 6.84 10.21 8.16
C PHE A 21 5.97 10.43 9.40
N LEU A 22 4.86 11.16 9.27
CA LEU A 22 3.98 11.47 10.39
C LEU A 22 2.97 10.35 10.62
N HIS A 23 2.73 10.02 11.88
CA HIS A 23 1.81 8.96 12.27
C HIS A 23 0.88 9.46 13.37
N ALA A 24 -0.38 9.04 13.33
CA ALA A 24 -1.41 9.46 14.27
C ALA A 24 -1.20 8.91 15.71
N GLY A 25 -0.27 7.97 15.88
CA GLY A 25 0.08 7.37 17.16
C GLY A 25 0.94 6.12 16.99
N ILE A 26 1.32 5.50 18.10
CA ILE A 26 2.22 4.33 18.11
C ILE A 26 1.64 3.14 17.35
N VAL A 27 0.34 2.87 17.50
CA VAL A 27 -0.32 1.75 16.81
C VAL A 27 -0.29 1.93 15.29
N HIS A 28 -0.49 3.16 14.81
CA HIS A 28 -0.43 3.47 13.38
C HIS A 28 1.01 3.27 12.86
N LEU A 29 2.03 3.74 13.59
CA LEU A 29 3.42 3.53 13.22
C LEU A 29 3.80 2.04 13.18
N VAL A 30 3.49 1.31 14.25
CA VAL A 30 3.79 -0.13 14.35
C VAL A 30 3.08 -0.90 13.23
N GLY A 31 1.83 -0.56 12.93
CA GLY A 31 1.10 -1.14 11.80
C GLY A 31 1.83 -0.94 10.47
N ASN A 32 2.24 0.30 10.16
CA ASN A 32 2.98 0.59 8.93
C ASN A 32 4.31 -0.18 8.86
N MET A 33 5.06 -0.24 9.97
CA MET A 33 6.33 -0.99 10.00
C MET A 33 6.08 -2.49 9.86
N TYR A 34 5.04 -3.03 10.48
CA TYR A 34 4.66 -4.43 10.33
C TYR A 34 4.35 -4.79 8.87
N PHE A 35 3.57 -3.97 8.16
CA PHE A 35 3.29 -4.22 6.75
C PHE A 35 4.55 -4.13 5.87
N LEU A 36 5.45 -3.19 6.14
CA LEU A 36 6.73 -3.14 5.44
C LEU A 36 7.60 -4.37 5.73
N LEU A 37 7.63 -4.86 6.97
CA LEU A 37 8.41 -6.07 7.32
C LEU A 37 7.84 -7.35 6.71
N VAL A 38 6.51 -7.45 6.58
CA VAL A 38 5.85 -8.66 6.07
C VAL A 38 5.89 -8.75 4.54
N PHE A 39 5.84 -7.61 3.85
CA PHE A 39 5.70 -7.57 2.39
C PHE A 39 6.90 -6.92 1.68
N GLY A 40 7.68 -6.11 2.38
CA GLY A 40 8.73 -5.28 1.78
C GLY A 40 9.89 -6.11 1.26
N ASP A 41 10.37 -7.09 2.02
CA ASP A 41 11.56 -7.87 1.67
C ASP A 41 11.36 -8.63 0.35
N GLU A 42 10.25 -9.36 0.17
CA GLU A 42 9.96 -10.07 -1.08
C GLU A 42 9.81 -9.11 -2.27
N VAL A 43 9.19 -7.95 -2.07
CA VAL A 43 9.00 -6.96 -3.13
C VAL A 43 10.32 -6.27 -3.49
N GLU A 44 11.17 -5.94 -2.51
CA GLU A 44 12.51 -5.39 -2.74
C GLU A 44 13.38 -6.42 -3.46
N ASN A 45 13.34 -7.69 -3.06
CA ASN A 45 14.07 -8.76 -3.73
C ASN A 45 13.63 -8.95 -5.18
N PHE A 46 12.33 -8.84 -5.46
CA PHE A 46 11.81 -8.93 -6.82
C PHE A 46 12.19 -7.73 -7.69
N LEU A 47 12.07 -6.51 -7.16
CA LEU A 47 12.24 -5.27 -7.92
C LEU A 47 13.70 -4.79 -7.97
N GLY A 48 14.50 -5.15 -6.97
CA GLY A 48 15.74 -4.47 -6.62
C GLY A 48 15.48 -3.15 -5.87
N ARG A 49 16.47 -2.75 -5.06
CA ARG A 49 16.42 -1.61 -4.15
C ARG A 49 15.89 -0.31 -4.75
N LEU A 50 16.40 0.11 -5.91
CA LEU A 50 16.03 1.39 -6.53
C LEU A 50 14.56 1.43 -6.98
N ARG A 51 14.07 0.34 -7.59
CA ARG A 51 12.69 0.23 -8.05
C ARG A 51 11.72 0.08 -6.88
N TYR A 52 12.14 -0.57 -5.80
CA TYR A 52 11.38 -0.64 -4.56
C TYR A 52 11.19 0.73 -3.90
N ILE A 53 12.28 1.51 -3.77
CA ILE A 53 12.20 2.89 -3.26
C ILE A 53 11.32 3.75 -4.17
N ALA A 54 11.47 3.64 -5.49
CA ALA A 54 10.63 4.35 -6.45
C ALA A 54 9.15 3.97 -6.31
N LEU A 55 8.83 2.69 -6.14
CA LEU A 55 7.46 2.22 -5.89
C LEU A 55 6.86 2.91 -4.68
N ILE A 56 7.56 2.92 -3.53
CA ILE A 56 7.05 3.55 -2.30
C ILE A 56 6.84 5.05 -2.48
N VAL A 57 7.82 5.76 -3.01
CA VAL A 57 7.78 7.23 -3.15
C VAL A 57 6.70 7.66 -4.13
N VAL A 58 6.61 7.01 -5.29
CA VAL A 58 5.59 7.34 -6.30
C VAL A 58 4.20 6.96 -5.80
N ALA A 59 4.05 5.81 -5.13
CA ALA A 59 2.78 5.40 -4.55
C ALA A 59 2.31 6.37 -3.46
N ALA A 60 3.20 6.83 -2.59
CA ALA A 60 2.88 7.84 -1.57
C ALA A 60 2.45 9.18 -2.21
N PHE A 61 3.19 9.65 -3.22
CA PHE A 61 2.83 10.90 -3.91
C PHE A 61 1.48 10.81 -4.63
N VAL A 62 1.23 9.73 -5.37
CA VAL A 62 -0.05 9.53 -6.06
C VAL A 62 -1.19 9.34 -5.07
N ALA A 63 -0.96 8.64 -3.95
CA ALA A 63 -1.93 8.53 -2.88
C ALA A 63 -2.36 9.90 -2.34
N ASP A 64 -1.39 10.79 -2.08
CA ASP A 64 -1.65 12.17 -1.65
C ASP A 64 -2.46 12.94 -2.70
N VAL A 65 -2.09 12.86 -3.97
CA VAL A 65 -2.83 13.50 -5.08
C VAL A 65 -4.26 12.99 -5.19
N VAL A 66 -4.47 11.67 -5.09
CA VAL A 66 -5.81 11.07 -5.17
C VAL A 66 -6.66 11.47 -3.96
N HIS A 67 -6.08 11.55 -2.76
CA HIS A 67 -6.78 12.03 -1.58
C HIS A 67 -7.19 13.51 -1.72
N ILE A 68 -6.27 14.37 -2.15
CA ILE A 68 -6.56 15.80 -2.41
C ILE A 68 -7.68 15.94 -3.45
N ALA A 69 -7.59 15.23 -4.57
CA ALA A 69 -8.61 15.28 -5.61
C ALA A 69 -9.99 14.79 -5.11
N SER A 70 -9.99 13.86 -4.16
CA SER A 70 -11.22 13.33 -3.57
C SER A 70 -11.83 14.29 -2.56
N GLU A 71 -11.04 14.99 -1.74
CA GLU A 71 -11.55 15.92 -0.72
C GLU A 71 -10.77 17.24 -0.70
N PRO A 72 -10.87 18.06 -1.77
CA PRO A 72 -10.02 19.23 -1.94
C PRO A 72 -10.25 20.31 -0.87
N ASN A 73 -11.42 20.33 -0.24
CA ASN A 73 -11.77 21.31 0.79
C ASN A 73 -11.56 20.78 2.23
N SER A 74 -11.06 19.56 2.40
CA SER A 74 -10.86 18.99 3.73
C SER A 74 -9.74 19.70 4.49
N THR A 75 -10.02 20.03 5.75
CA THR A 75 -9.06 20.58 6.70
C THR A 75 -8.44 19.50 7.58
N ILE A 76 -8.87 18.25 7.44
CA ILE A 76 -8.34 17.11 8.19
C ILE A 76 -7.00 16.71 7.55
N PRO A 77 -5.90 16.64 8.32
CA PRO A 77 -4.61 16.29 7.78
C PRO A 77 -4.52 14.79 7.43
N CYS A 78 -4.09 14.49 6.21
CA CYS A 78 -3.63 13.17 5.79
C CYS A 78 -2.16 12.98 6.20
N ILE A 79 -1.89 11.92 6.96
CA ILE A 79 -0.56 11.56 7.46
C ILE A 79 -0.36 10.04 7.41
N GLY A 80 0.87 9.61 7.18
CA GLY A 80 1.28 8.21 7.25
C GLY A 80 1.90 7.69 5.96
N ALA A 81 2.70 6.65 6.12
CA ALA A 81 3.32 5.92 5.00
C ALA A 81 2.35 4.98 4.27
N SER A 82 1.11 4.85 4.75
CA SER A 82 0.16 3.80 4.34
C SER A 82 -0.22 3.85 2.86
N GLY A 83 -0.21 5.03 2.22
CA GLY A 83 -0.39 5.17 0.77
C GLY A 83 0.74 4.50 -0.03
N GLY A 84 2.00 4.71 0.38
CA GLY A 84 3.15 4.03 -0.21
C GLY A 84 3.13 2.52 0.03
N ILE A 85 2.78 2.12 1.25
CA ILE A 85 2.64 0.72 1.66
C ILE A 85 1.51 0.02 0.89
N ALA A 86 0.40 0.69 0.60
CA ALA A 86 -0.66 0.16 -0.25
C ALA A 86 -0.15 -0.22 -1.65
N GLY A 87 0.79 0.55 -2.19
CA GLY A 87 1.50 0.20 -3.42
C GLY A 87 2.32 -1.08 -3.29
N VAL A 88 3.06 -1.25 -2.18
CA VAL A 88 3.84 -2.46 -1.88
C VAL A 88 2.94 -3.68 -1.71
N ILE A 89 1.87 -3.59 -0.92
CA ILE A 89 0.91 -4.68 -0.69
C ILE A 89 0.26 -5.10 -2.00
N THR A 90 -0.14 -4.14 -2.84
CA THR A 90 -0.75 -4.42 -4.14
C THR A 90 0.23 -5.13 -5.06
N PHE A 91 1.48 -4.65 -5.13
CA PHE A 91 2.51 -5.31 -5.92
C PHE A 91 2.74 -6.74 -5.43
N TYR A 92 2.90 -6.94 -4.12
CA TYR A 92 3.11 -8.25 -3.51
C TYR A 92 1.98 -9.22 -3.87
N ALA A 93 0.73 -8.82 -3.66
CA ALA A 93 -0.43 -9.69 -3.89
C ALA A 93 -0.58 -10.12 -5.36
N LEU A 94 -0.14 -9.28 -6.30
CA LEU A 94 -0.18 -9.57 -7.73
C LEU A 94 1.04 -10.38 -8.20
N ALA A 95 2.21 -10.17 -7.59
CA ALA A 95 3.44 -10.91 -7.91
C ALA A 95 3.46 -12.31 -7.26
N PHE A 96 2.87 -12.45 -6.07
CA PHE A 96 2.89 -13.67 -5.26
C PHE A 96 1.46 -14.09 -4.82
N PRO A 97 0.52 -14.30 -5.76
CA PRO A 97 -0.90 -14.47 -5.44
C PRO A 97 -1.18 -15.66 -4.52
N GLU A 98 -0.42 -16.74 -4.63
CA GLU A 98 -0.59 -17.96 -3.83
C GLU A 98 0.17 -17.95 -2.49
N ALA A 99 0.98 -16.92 -2.23
CA ALA A 99 1.67 -16.77 -0.96
C ALA A 99 0.65 -16.75 0.19
N LYS A 100 0.90 -17.54 1.23
CA LYS A 100 -0.03 -17.70 2.34
C LYS A 100 0.27 -16.69 3.44
N ILE A 101 -0.61 -15.71 3.59
CA ILE A 101 -0.56 -14.73 4.68
C ILE A 101 -1.17 -15.38 5.92
N GLY A 102 -0.38 -15.45 7.00
CA GLY A 102 -0.80 -16.01 8.27
C GLY A 102 -1.47 -14.96 9.16
N PHE A 103 -2.66 -15.28 9.65
CA PHE A 103 -3.40 -14.49 10.63
C PHE A 103 -3.52 -15.29 11.92
N LEU A 104 -3.16 -14.65 13.03
CA LEU A 104 -3.33 -15.23 14.35
C LEU A 104 -4.77 -14.99 14.82
N TRP A 105 -5.59 -16.03 14.83
CA TRP A 105 -6.96 -15.99 15.32
C TRP A 105 -7.03 -16.49 16.75
N ARG A 106 -7.59 -15.67 17.66
CA ARG A 106 -7.81 -16.05 19.05
C ARG A 106 -9.26 -16.46 19.28
N TYR A 107 -9.49 -17.70 19.70
CA TYR A 107 -10.80 -18.21 20.09
C TYR A 107 -10.75 -18.73 21.53
N PHE A 108 -11.51 -18.09 22.42
CA PHE A 108 -11.42 -18.24 23.88
C PHE A 108 -9.97 -18.08 24.39
N LEU A 109 -9.34 -19.17 24.85
CA LEU A 109 -7.97 -19.18 25.39
C LEU A 109 -6.96 -19.75 24.38
N ASN A 110 -7.41 -20.24 23.22
CA ASN A 110 -6.56 -20.89 22.23
C ASN A 110 -6.24 -19.96 21.06
N PHE A 111 -5.04 -20.13 20.51
CA PHE A 111 -4.56 -19.44 19.32
C PHE A 111 -4.49 -20.39 18.13
N TYR A 112 -5.05 -19.98 17.00
CA TYR A 112 -5.05 -20.74 15.75
C TYR A 112 -4.47 -19.88 14.62
N TRP A 113 -3.64 -20.50 13.78
CA TRP A 113 -3.13 -19.85 12.58
C TRP A 113 -4.07 -20.11 11.41
N ILE A 114 -4.67 -19.05 10.88
CA ILE A 114 -5.44 -19.10 9.64
C ILE A 114 -4.51 -18.60 8.52
N ARG A 115 -4.40 -19.36 7.44
CA ARG A 115 -3.54 -19.03 6.30
C ARG A 115 -4.39 -18.83 5.07
N LEU A 116 -4.36 -17.62 4.51
CA LEU A 116 -5.14 -17.25 3.32
C LEU A 116 -4.19 -16.86 2.18
N PRO A 117 -4.51 -17.18 0.92
CA PRO A 117 -3.71 -16.74 -0.21
C PRO A 117 -3.75 -15.21 -0.34
N ALA A 118 -2.62 -14.61 -0.73
CA ALA A 118 -2.44 -13.18 -0.84
C ALA A 118 -3.46 -12.53 -1.79
N TRP A 119 -3.79 -13.18 -2.90
CA TRP A 119 -4.81 -12.67 -3.83
C TRP A 119 -6.17 -12.48 -3.14
N PHE A 120 -6.58 -13.44 -2.29
CA PHE A 120 -7.87 -13.41 -1.61
C PHE A 120 -7.90 -12.29 -0.58
N VAL A 121 -6.84 -12.18 0.22
CA VAL A 121 -6.68 -11.11 1.21
C VAL A 121 -6.70 -9.75 0.51
N PHE A 122 -6.04 -9.63 -0.65
CA PHE A 122 -6.00 -8.38 -1.40
C PHE A 122 -7.35 -7.99 -2.00
N VAL A 123 -8.11 -8.93 -2.58
CA VAL A 123 -9.48 -8.67 -3.06
C VAL A 123 -10.37 -8.19 -1.92
N LEU A 124 -10.30 -8.87 -0.77
CA LEU A 124 -11.04 -8.47 0.42
C LEU A 124 -10.61 -7.07 0.91
N TRP A 125 -9.32 -6.77 0.90
CA TRP A 125 -8.80 -5.46 1.28
C TRP A 125 -9.27 -4.35 0.34
N ILE A 126 -9.23 -4.55 -0.99
CA ILE A 126 -9.77 -3.60 -1.98
C ILE A 126 -11.26 -3.35 -1.74
N PHE A 127 -12.03 -4.41 -1.49
CA PHE A 127 -13.44 -4.30 -1.15
C PHE A 127 -13.66 -3.39 0.06
N PHE A 128 -12.87 -3.56 1.13
CA PHE A 128 -12.92 -2.68 2.29
C PHE A 128 -12.44 -1.26 2.01
N GLN A 129 -11.48 -1.04 1.10
CA GLN A 129 -11.10 0.32 0.70
C GLN A 129 -12.22 1.03 -0.07
N ILE A 130 -13.02 0.32 -0.86
CA ILE A 130 -14.17 0.91 -1.56
C ILE A 130 -15.24 1.33 -0.54
N ILE A 131 -15.53 0.47 0.45
CA ILE A 131 -16.45 0.81 1.55
C ILE A 131 -15.90 2.01 2.34
N GLY A 132 -14.63 1.96 2.72
CA GLY A 132 -13.98 3.04 3.47
C GLY A 132 -13.96 4.36 2.70
N ALA A 133 -13.81 4.32 1.37
CA ALA A 133 -13.88 5.52 0.54
C ALA A 133 -15.29 6.14 0.55
N TYR A 134 -16.34 5.31 0.57
CA TYR A 134 -17.71 5.79 0.76
C TYR A 134 -17.90 6.39 2.16
N GLU A 135 -17.47 5.68 3.22
CA GLU A 135 -17.53 6.15 4.61
C GLU A 135 -16.78 7.48 4.82
N GLN A 136 -15.64 7.64 4.15
CA GLN A 136 -14.83 8.86 4.19
C GLN A 136 -15.63 10.05 3.64
N LYS A 137 -16.31 9.87 2.48
CA LYS A 137 -17.13 10.92 1.84
C LYS A 137 -18.31 11.37 2.69
N ILE A 138 -18.91 10.47 3.45
CA ILE A 138 -20.05 10.79 4.32
C ILE A 138 -19.62 11.16 5.75
N GLY A 139 -18.31 11.26 6.00
CA GLY A 139 -17.76 11.76 7.26
C GLY A 139 -17.80 10.76 8.43
N ILE A 140 -17.95 9.47 8.16
CA ILE A 140 -17.98 8.42 9.21
C ILE A 140 -16.56 8.04 9.66
N THR A 141 -15.58 8.11 8.75
CA THR A 141 -14.19 7.72 9.02
C THR A 141 -13.21 8.81 8.61
N SER A 142 -12.08 8.89 9.32
CA SER A 142 -10.94 9.75 9.00
C SER A 142 -9.80 8.98 8.31
N ILE A 143 -10.00 7.71 7.98
CA ILE A 143 -9.05 6.90 7.23
C ILE A 143 -9.11 7.32 5.76
N SER A 144 -7.97 7.65 5.18
CA SER A 144 -7.85 8.03 3.78
C SER A 144 -7.88 6.81 2.85
N SER A 145 -9.04 6.18 2.68
CA SER A 145 -9.20 5.05 1.76
C SER A 145 -8.94 5.43 0.30
N PHE A 146 -9.24 6.67 -0.10
CA PHE A 146 -8.83 7.17 -1.41
C PHE A 146 -7.31 7.21 -1.59
N ALA A 147 -6.54 7.58 -0.56
CA ALA A 147 -5.07 7.50 -0.62
C ALA A 147 -4.61 6.04 -0.82
N HIS A 148 -5.18 5.10 -0.08
CA HIS A 148 -4.84 3.69 -0.23
C HIS A 148 -5.14 3.16 -1.65
N LEU A 149 -6.28 3.53 -2.23
CA LEU A 149 -6.63 3.17 -3.61
C LEU A 149 -5.67 3.81 -4.63
N GLY A 150 -5.25 5.06 -4.41
CA GLY A 150 -4.25 5.73 -5.24
C GLY A 150 -2.89 5.02 -5.19
N GLY A 151 -2.43 4.67 -3.99
CA GLY A 151 -1.22 3.87 -3.80
C GLY A 151 -1.30 2.49 -4.46
N ALA A 152 -2.44 1.81 -4.30
CA ALA A 152 -2.70 0.52 -4.92
C ALA A 152 -2.64 0.59 -6.46
N ALA A 153 -3.18 1.66 -7.06
CA ALA A 153 -3.08 1.86 -8.51
C ALA A 153 -1.63 1.94 -8.99
N VAL A 154 -0.73 2.57 -8.23
CA VAL A 154 0.71 2.59 -8.55
C VAL A 154 1.33 1.20 -8.41
N GLY A 155 0.99 0.45 -7.36
CA GLY A 155 1.45 -0.94 -7.18
C GLY A 155 1.04 -1.84 -8.35
N LEU A 156 -0.21 -1.75 -8.80
CA LEU A 156 -0.73 -2.45 -9.97
C LEU A 156 0.04 -2.05 -11.24
N ALA A 157 0.25 -0.76 -11.46
CA ALA A 157 0.99 -0.26 -12.62
C ALA A 157 2.43 -0.77 -12.63
N MET A 158 3.12 -0.71 -11.49
CA MET A 158 4.49 -1.21 -11.35
C MET A 158 4.57 -2.71 -11.61
N TRP A 159 3.65 -3.50 -11.07
CA TRP A 159 3.56 -4.93 -11.36
C TRP A 159 3.33 -5.19 -12.85
N ALA A 160 2.40 -4.47 -13.48
CA ALA A 160 2.08 -4.64 -14.89
C ALA A 160 3.29 -4.35 -15.81
N VAL A 161 4.14 -3.39 -15.42
CA VAL A 161 5.39 -3.06 -16.13
C VAL A 161 6.44 -4.15 -15.91
N CYS A 162 6.63 -4.62 -14.67
CA CYS A 162 7.71 -5.54 -14.32
C CYS A 162 7.42 -7.03 -14.60
N ARG A 163 6.15 -7.45 -14.63
CA ARG A 163 5.77 -8.86 -14.91
C ARG A 163 6.21 -9.37 -16.29
N LYS A 164 6.47 -8.46 -17.23
CA LYS A 164 6.95 -8.80 -18.58
C LYS A 164 8.42 -9.25 -18.60
N SER A 165 9.19 -8.92 -17.57
CA SER A 165 10.63 -9.22 -17.52
C SER A 165 10.95 -10.61 -16.93
N SER A 166 10.03 -11.22 -16.18
CA SER A 166 10.23 -12.54 -15.56
C SER A 166 9.86 -13.72 -16.46
N VAL A 167 8.93 -13.53 -17.41
CA VAL A 167 8.52 -14.58 -18.38
C VAL A 167 9.62 -14.91 -19.40
N VAL A 168 10.51 -13.96 -19.70
CA VAL A 168 11.59 -14.16 -20.69
C VAL A 168 12.73 -15.04 -20.14
N THR A 169 12.93 -15.08 -18.82
CA THR A 169 14.03 -15.84 -18.20
C THR A 169 13.72 -17.33 -18.05
N GLU A 170 12.45 -17.74 -17.98
CA GLU A 170 12.05 -19.16 -17.88
C GLU A 170 11.99 -19.89 -19.24
N ALA A 171 12.08 -19.18 -20.37
CA ALA A 171 11.87 -19.75 -21.70
C ALA A 171 13.12 -20.36 -22.37
N GLN A 172 14.21 -20.63 -21.64
CA GLN A 172 15.34 -21.42 -22.16
C GLN A 172 15.24 -22.88 -21.67
N PRO A 173 14.81 -23.84 -22.50
CA PRO A 173 14.97 -25.24 -22.17
C PRO A 173 16.47 -25.56 -22.06
N ALA A 174 16.86 -26.24 -20.98
CA ALA A 174 18.20 -26.77 -20.79
C ALA A 174 18.60 -27.60 -22.02
N ALA A 175 19.71 -27.24 -22.65
CA ALA A 175 20.29 -28.04 -23.72
C ALA A 175 20.72 -29.40 -23.15
N PRO A 176 20.34 -30.53 -23.76
CA PRO A 176 20.81 -31.83 -23.33
C PRO A 176 22.31 -31.96 -23.61
N SER A 177 23.08 -32.30 -22.56
CA SER A 177 24.47 -32.75 -22.63
C SER A 177 24.55 -34.26 -22.83
#